data_AF-A0A9N9J939-F1
#
_entry.id   AF-A0A9N9J939-F1
#
_cell.length_a   1.000
_cell.length_b   1.000
_cell.length_c   1.000
_cell.angle_alpha   90.00
_cell.angle_beta   90.00
_cell.angle_gamma   90.00
#
_symmetry.space_group_name_H-M   'P 1'
#
loop_
_entity.id
_entity.type
_entity.pdbx_description
1 polymer ?
#
loop_
_entity_poly.entity_id
_entity_poly.type
_entity_poly.pdbx_seq_one_letter_code
_entity_poly.pdbx_strand_id
1 'polypeptide(L)'
;EKSRKTLVKNRILELEKFVLWYGLEVPQLTKILEVILSGKLDDGDTRKLVKLLIPRTKVPNMLIMKIFGSLGNKNTKLKIQALLLRWVILIYNVLEDHSELYQLYGVLFHYLDYDTLRPMLCHLLWLMTQREHVKSFRIRKMMELQTRVGSESHIQGLLSLYKDFSPTLVTVHHISTKNAVFKCPDVEWLHMLNEV
;
A
#
# COMPACT_ATOMS: atom_id res chain seq x y z
N GLU A 1 26.17 -3.77 21.27
CA GLU A 1 24.83 -3.73 20.64
C GLU A 1 23.99 -2.50 21.02
N LYS A 2 23.85 -2.15 22.31
CA LYS A 2 23.11 -0.95 22.77
C LYS A 2 23.58 0.37 22.14
N SER A 3 24.89 0.60 22.05
CA SER A 3 25.46 1.80 21.42
C SER A 3 25.09 1.96 19.94
N ARG A 4 25.06 0.86 19.15
CA ARG A 4 24.64 0.89 17.74
C ARG A 4 23.15 1.23 17.60
N LYS A 5 22.29 0.70 18.47
CA LYS A 5 20.85 1.02 18.47
C LYS A 5 20.60 2.50 18.76
N THR A 6 21.30 3.07 19.75
CA THR A 6 21.23 4.51 20.03
C THR A 6 21.71 5.35 18.85
N LEU A 7 22.78 4.93 18.17
CA LEU A 7 23.29 5.62 16.99
C LEU A 7 22.27 5.63 15.84
N VAL A 8 21.66 4.47 15.53
CA VAL A 8 20.63 4.37 14.46
C VAL A 8 19.46 5.28 14.77
N LYS A 9 18.94 5.23 16.00
CA LYS A 9 17.84 6.10 16.44
C LYS A 9 18.18 7.59 16.29
N ASN A 10 19.38 8.00 16.66
CA ASN A 10 19.82 9.40 16.52
C ASN A 10 19.91 9.81 15.05
N ARG A 11 20.43 8.94 14.17
CA ARG A 11 20.48 9.21 12.72
C ARG A 11 19.10 9.33 12.09
N ILE A 12 18.12 8.53 12.55
CA ILE A 12 16.73 8.64 12.09
C ILE A 12 16.14 10.01 12.51
N LEU A 13 16.41 10.47 13.74
CA LEU A 13 15.95 11.78 14.21
C LEU A 13 16.60 12.95 13.46
N GLU A 14 17.89 12.82 13.09
CA GLU A 14 18.55 13.80 12.23
C GLU A 14 17.93 13.82 10.83
N LEU A 15 17.70 12.64 10.24
CA LEU A 15 17.08 12.50 8.92
C LEU A 15 15.68 13.11 8.88
N GLU A 16 14.86 12.86 9.89
CA GLU A 16 13.49 13.39 10.02
C GLU A 16 13.45 14.92 9.86
N LYS A 17 14.39 15.64 10.45
CA LYS A 17 14.47 17.10 10.34
C LYS A 17 14.66 17.58 8.90
N PHE A 18 15.43 16.88 8.09
CA PHE A 18 15.67 17.28 6.70
C PHE A 18 14.56 16.83 5.76
N VAL A 19 14.07 15.60 5.95
CA VAL A 19 13.02 15.01 5.11
C VAL A 19 11.72 15.80 5.18
N LEU A 20 11.35 16.30 6.35
CA LEU A 20 10.12 17.09 6.50
C LEU A 20 10.17 18.43 5.75
N TRP A 21 11.35 18.96 5.46
CA TRP A 21 11.52 20.24 4.75
C TRP A 21 11.81 20.08 3.26
N TYR A 22 12.53 19.03 2.88
CA TYR A 22 13.04 18.87 1.51
C TYR A 22 12.53 17.62 0.80
N GLY A 23 11.89 16.70 1.51
CA GLY A 23 11.56 15.38 0.98
C GLY A 23 12.80 14.57 0.64
N LEU A 24 12.58 13.52 -0.16
CA LEU A 24 13.59 12.59 -0.60
C LEU A 24 13.61 12.48 -2.12
N GLU A 25 14.81 12.45 -2.68
CA GLU A 25 15.04 12.08 -4.06
C GLU A 25 14.95 10.56 -4.27
N VAL A 26 14.70 10.13 -5.50
CA VAL A 26 14.57 8.71 -5.88
C VAL A 26 15.74 7.83 -5.38
N PRO A 27 17.02 8.25 -5.48
CA PRO A 27 18.13 7.45 -4.96
C PRO A 27 18.11 7.30 -3.43
N GLN A 28 17.62 8.30 -2.71
CA GLN A 28 17.51 8.28 -1.25
C GLN A 28 16.33 7.40 -0.81
N LEU A 29 15.17 7.55 -1.45
CA LEU A 29 14.01 6.65 -1.27
C LEU A 29 14.41 5.19 -1.47
N THR A 30 15.15 4.91 -2.55
CA THR A 30 15.59 3.55 -2.88
C THR A 30 16.44 2.95 -1.76
N LYS A 31 17.42 3.70 -1.24
CA LYS A 31 18.29 3.25 -0.15
C LYS A 31 17.52 3.02 1.15
N ILE A 32 16.61 3.92 1.51
CA ILE A 32 15.79 3.78 2.72
C ILE A 32 14.87 2.57 2.59
N LEU A 33 14.25 2.39 1.42
CA LEU A 33 13.42 1.22 1.13
C LEU A 33 14.21 -0.09 1.24
N GLU A 34 15.43 -0.16 0.70
CA GLU A 34 16.29 -1.34 0.84
C GLU A 34 16.65 -1.65 2.30
N VAL A 35 16.89 -0.62 3.12
CA VAL A 35 17.11 -0.78 4.56
C VAL A 35 15.85 -1.33 5.24
N ILE A 36 14.66 -0.80 4.94
CA ILE A 36 13.38 -1.29 5.47
C ILE A 36 13.16 -2.77 5.08
N LEU A 37 13.35 -3.09 3.79
CA LEU A 37 13.14 -4.43 3.24
C LEU A 37 14.18 -5.44 3.72
N SER A 38 15.35 -4.99 4.20
CA SER A 38 16.36 -5.87 4.79
C SER A 38 15.88 -6.58 6.06
N GLY A 39 14.88 -6.04 6.76
CA GLY A 39 14.32 -6.63 7.97
C GLY A 39 15.24 -6.59 9.20
N LYS A 40 16.38 -5.87 9.12
CA LYS A 40 17.41 -5.85 10.17
C LYS A 40 17.16 -4.82 11.28
N LEU A 41 16.24 -3.90 11.07
CA LEU A 41 15.87 -2.87 12.04
C LEU A 41 14.76 -3.35 12.97
N ASP A 42 14.67 -2.76 14.16
CA ASP A 42 13.53 -3.01 15.03
C ASP A 42 12.26 -2.37 14.45
N ASP A 43 11.10 -2.82 14.95
CA ASP A 43 9.81 -2.40 14.42
C ASP A 43 9.53 -0.91 14.65
N GLY A 44 10.07 -0.31 15.72
CA GLY A 44 9.88 1.10 16.03
C GLY A 44 10.60 1.98 15.02
N ASP A 45 11.88 1.69 14.80
CA ASP A 45 12.72 2.41 13.84
C ASP A 45 12.25 2.19 12.40
N THR A 46 11.85 0.96 12.06
CA THR A 46 11.29 0.65 10.72
C THR A 46 10.01 1.45 10.44
N ARG A 47 9.09 1.55 11.42
CA ARG A 47 7.86 2.34 11.27
C ARG A 47 8.15 3.83 11.05
N LYS A 48 9.16 4.38 11.75
CA LYS A 48 9.59 5.76 11.55
C LYS A 48 10.13 5.96 10.14
N LEU A 49 11.01 5.08 9.67
CA LEU A 49 11.56 5.16 8.32
C LEU A 49 10.46 5.12 7.24
N VAL A 50 9.44 4.28 7.38
CA VAL A 50 8.31 4.27 6.43
C VAL A 50 7.58 5.62 6.40
N LYS A 51 7.37 6.27 7.56
CA LYS A 51 6.77 7.60 7.62
C LYS A 51 7.63 8.68 6.98
N LEU A 52 8.95 8.50 6.96
CA LEU A 52 9.89 9.42 6.33
C LEU A 52 10.03 9.22 4.81
N LEU A 53 9.32 8.28 4.19
CA LEU A 53 9.37 8.09 2.74
C LEU A 53 8.61 9.19 1.99
N ILE A 54 8.93 10.47 2.18
CA ILE A 54 8.24 11.59 1.51
C ILE A 54 8.96 11.87 0.18
N PRO A 55 8.40 11.50 -0.98
CA PRO A 55 9.04 11.79 -2.26
C PRO A 55 8.97 13.28 -2.57
N ARG A 56 10.09 13.83 -3.07
CA ARG A 56 10.17 15.21 -3.58
C ARG A 56 9.83 15.32 -5.08
N THR A 57 9.86 14.19 -5.78
CA THR A 57 9.66 14.11 -7.23
C THR A 57 8.76 12.92 -7.54
N LYS A 58 8.34 12.79 -8.81
CA LYS A 58 7.58 11.61 -9.21
C LYS A 58 8.34 10.33 -8.89
N VAL A 59 7.61 9.31 -8.46
CA VAL A 59 8.18 8.05 -7.99
C VAL A 59 8.17 7.03 -9.14
N PRO A 60 9.33 6.45 -9.51
CA PRO A 60 9.39 5.44 -10.55
C PRO A 60 8.78 4.11 -10.10
N ASN A 61 8.16 3.40 -11.04
CA ASN A 61 7.49 2.12 -10.80
C ASN A 61 8.42 1.09 -10.15
N MET A 62 9.71 1.10 -10.49
CA MET A 62 10.72 0.20 -9.91
C MET A 62 10.68 0.13 -8.37
N LEU A 63 10.42 1.25 -7.66
CA LEU A 63 10.32 1.25 -6.20
C LEU A 63 9.08 0.51 -5.72
N ILE A 64 7.96 0.68 -6.44
CA ILE A 64 6.70 -0.02 -6.18
C ILE A 64 6.85 -1.51 -6.46
N MET A 65 7.55 -1.87 -7.53
CA MET A 65 7.89 -3.26 -7.86
C MET A 65 8.69 -3.93 -6.74
N LYS A 66 9.67 -3.23 -6.14
CA LYS A 66 10.41 -3.75 -4.98
C LYS A 66 9.48 -4.01 -3.78
N ILE A 67 8.49 -3.14 -3.54
CA ILE A 67 7.51 -3.33 -2.47
C ILE A 67 6.61 -4.53 -2.77
N PHE A 68 6.01 -4.60 -3.96
CA PHE A 68 5.11 -5.70 -4.32
C PHE A 68 5.83 -7.05 -4.36
N GLY A 69 7.05 -7.09 -4.89
CA GLY A 69 7.91 -8.28 -4.89
C GLY A 69 8.35 -8.73 -3.48
N SER A 70 8.26 -7.86 -2.48
CA SER A 70 8.55 -8.19 -1.08
C SER A 70 7.34 -8.75 -0.31
N LEU A 71 6.13 -8.75 -0.90
CA LEU A 71 4.94 -9.23 -0.22
C LEU A 71 5.06 -10.72 0.12
N GLY A 72 4.72 -11.08 1.36
CA GLY A 72 4.88 -12.44 1.88
C GLY A 72 6.33 -12.85 2.20
N ASN A 73 7.32 -11.97 1.99
CA ASN A 73 8.70 -12.24 2.40
C ASN A 73 8.81 -12.33 3.93
N LYS A 74 9.45 -13.40 4.43
CA LYS A 74 9.62 -13.65 5.87
C LYS A 74 10.56 -12.64 6.55
N ASN A 75 11.43 -11.99 5.79
CA ASN A 75 12.37 -11.00 6.33
C ASN A 75 11.67 -9.71 6.79
N THR A 76 10.53 -9.36 6.16
CA THR A 76 9.77 -8.16 6.49
C THR A 76 8.44 -8.56 7.10
N LYS A 77 8.18 -8.15 8.35
CA LYS A 77 6.92 -8.49 9.03
C LYS A 77 5.70 -7.99 8.25
N LEU A 78 4.61 -8.76 8.26
CA LEU A 78 3.36 -8.41 7.55
C LEU A 78 2.82 -7.01 7.92
N LYS A 79 2.97 -6.59 9.18
CA LYS A 79 2.57 -5.23 9.61
C LYS A 79 3.37 -4.12 8.92
N ILE A 80 4.65 -4.35 8.65
CA ILE A 80 5.49 -3.40 7.91
C ILE A 80 5.13 -3.43 6.42
N GLN A 81 4.88 -4.60 5.85
CA GLN A 81 4.38 -4.72 4.47
C GLN A 81 3.05 -3.97 4.29
N ALA A 82 2.12 -4.07 5.25
CA ALA A 82 0.89 -3.29 5.24
C ALA A 82 1.14 -1.77 5.28
N LEU A 83 2.13 -1.30 6.05
CA LEU A 83 2.52 0.12 6.06
C LEU A 83 3.15 0.57 4.74
N LEU A 84 3.91 -0.30 4.08
CA LEU A 84 4.43 0.00 2.74
C LEU A 84 3.30 0.05 1.70
N LEU A 85 2.30 -0.85 1.77
CA LEU A 85 1.11 -0.77 0.92
C LEU A 85 0.31 0.51 1.18
N ARG A 86 0.15 0.91 2.44
CA ARG A 86 -0.44 2.21 2.82
C ARG A 86 0.33 3.36 2.19
N TRP A 87 1.66 3.30 2.20
CA TRP A 87 2.50 4.31 1.56
C TRP A 87 2.27 4.37 0.04
N VAL A 88 2.23 3.21 -0.65
CA VAL A 88 1.93 3.15 -2.09
C VAL A 88 0.59 3.80 -2.43
N ILE A 89 -0.43 3.63 -1.59
CA ILE A 89 -1.73 4.30 -1.74
C ILE A 89 -1.58 5.83 -1.64
N LEU A 90 -0.81 6.31 -0.66
CA LEU A 90 -0.62 7.75 -0.44
C LEU A 90 0.12 8.44 -1.58
N ILE A 91 1.10 7.76 -2.18
CA ILE A 91 1.88 8.30 -3.29
C ILE A 91 1.30 7.97 -4.67
N TYR A 92 0.11 7.36 -4.75
CA TYR A 92 -0.44 6.86 -6.01
C TYR A 92 -0.54 7.98 -7.06
N ASN A 93 -0.96 9.18 -6.67
CA ASN A 93 -1.07 10.34 -7.56
C ASN A 93 0.27 10.96 -8.01
N VAL A 94 1.40 10.59 -7.37
CA VAL A 94 2.74 11.08 -7.72
C VAL A 94 3.62 10.00 -8.34
N LEU A 95 3.04 8.87 -8.75
CA LEU A 95 3.75 7.88 -9.56
C LEU A 95 4.06 8.44 -10.96
N GLU A 96 5.18 8.01 -11.55
CA GLU A 96 5.53 8.38 -12.93
C GLU A 96 4.54 7.81 -13.94
N ASP A 97 4.10 6.57 -13.71
CA ASP A 97 3.20 5.81 -14.56
C ASP A 97 2.41 4.78 -13.72
N HIS A 98 1.31 4.25 -14.27
CA HIS A 98 0.49 3.22 -13.64
C HIS A 98 0.43 1.90 -14.43
N SER A 99 0.97 1.86 -15.66
CA SER A 99 0.81 0.72 -16.57
C SER A 99 1.38 -0.58 -16.00
N GLU A 100 2.56 -0.54 -15.39
CA GLU A 100 3.18 -1.71 -14.76
C GLU A 100 2.40 -2.19 -13.53
N LEU A 101 1.78 -1.26 -12.79
CA LEU A 101 0.96 -1.62 -11.63
C LEU A 101 -0.24 -2.44 -12.08
N TYR A 102 -0.94 -2.03 -13.14
CA TYR A 102 -2.11 -2.76 -13.66
C TYR A 102 -1.76 -4.21 -14.01
N GLN A 103 -0.57 -4.48 -14.57
CA GLN A 103 -0.11 -5.84 -14.87
C GLN A 103 0.01 -6.73 -13.61
N LEU A 104 0.23 -6.13 -12.45
CA LEU A 104 0.39 -6.83 -11.16
C LEU A 104 -0.92 -6.96 -10.39
N TYR A 105 -2.05 -6.54 -10.97
CA TYR A 105 -3.36 -6.68 -10.37
C TYR A 105 -3.61 -8.12 -9.88
N GLY A 106 -3.24 -9.12 -10.69
CA GLY A 106 -3.36 -10.53 -10.33
C GLY A 106 -2.52 -10.94 -9.12
N VAL A 107 -1.30 -10.41 -9.02
CA VAL A 107 -0.39 -10.67 -7.90
C VAL A 107 -0.96 -10.09 -6.62
N LEU A 108 -1.35 -8.82 -6.62
CA LEU A 108 -1.94 -8.17 -5.44
C LEU A 108 -3.24 -8.86 -5.00
N PHE A 109 -4.08 -9.27 -5.96
CA PHE A 109 -5.32 -10.00 -5.70
C PHE A 109 -5.06 -11.36 -5.03
N HIS A 110 -3.94 -12.02 -5.34
CA HIS A 110 -3.57 -13.28 -4.71
C HIS A 110 -3.34 -13.13 -3.20
N TYR A 111 -2.74 -12.01 -2.76
CA TYR A 111 -2.45 -11.76 -1.35
C TYR A 111 -3.66 -11.36 -0.49
N LEU A 112 -4.88 -11.28 -1.05
CA LEU A 112 -6.10 -10.95 -0.29
C LEU A 112 -6.42 -11.97 0.82
N ASP A 113 -5.87 -13.17 0.76
CA ASP A 113 -6.02 -14.18 1.81
C ASP A 113 -5.31 -13.78 3.12
N TYR A 114 -4.34 -12.86 3.08
CA TYR A 114 -3.64 -12.37 4.27
C TYR A 114 -4.44 -11.27 5.00
N ASP A 115 -5.06 -11.61 6.14
CA ASP A 115 -5.88 -10.69 6.94
C ASP A 115 -5.20 -9.34 7.22
N THR A 116 -3.90 -9.36 7.55
CA THR A 116 -3.13 -8.14 7.88
C THR A 116 -2.92 -7.21 6.68
N LEU A 117 -2.84 -7.76 5.47
CA LEU A 117 -2.58 -6.99 4.24
C LEU A 117 -3.89 -6.58 3.55
N ARG A 118 -4.95 -7.39 3.71
CA ARG A 118 -6.21 -7.29 2.98
C ARG A 118 -6.82 -5.88 2.95
N PRO A 119 -6.87 -5.10 4.05
CA PRO A 119 -7.46 -3.76 3.98
C PRO A 119 -6.72 -2.83 3.00
N MET A 120 -5.39 -2.84 3.02
CA MET A 120 -4.57 -2.01 2.13
C MET A 120 -4.57 -2.56 0.70
N LEU A 121 -4.57 -3.89 0.53
CA LEU A 121 -4.69 -4.52 -0.79
C LEU A 121 -6.03 -4.21 -1.44
N CYS A 122 -7.15 -4.28 -0.71
CA CYS A 122 -8.46 -3.92 -1.26
C CYS A 122 -8.52 -2.46 -1.70
N HIS A 123 -7.92 -1.54 -0.94
CA HIS A 123 -7.86 -0.12 -1.32
C HIS A 123 -7.00 0.07 -2.57
N LEU A 124 -5.82 -0.55 -2.63
CA LEU A 124 -4.96 -0.44 -3.80
C LEU A 124 -5.58 -1.08 -5.04
N LEU A 125 -6.22 -2.24 -4.91
CA LEU A 125 -6.98 -2.88 -5.99
C LEU A 125 -8.14 -2.00 -6.43
N TRP A 126 -8.82 -1.31 -5.52
CA TRP A 126 -9.88 -0.35 -5.88
C TRP A 126 -9.33 0.78 -6.76
N LEU A 127 -8.17 1.36 -6.41
CA LEU A 127 -7.48 2.38 -7.24
C LEU A 127 -7.07 1.84 -8.62
N MET A 128 -6.65 0.57 -8.68
CA MET A 128 -6.11 -0.05 -9.87
C MET A 128 -7.15 -0.73 -10.77
N THR A 129 -8.39 -0.89 -10.29
CA THR A 129 -9.39 -1.69 -11.01
C THR A 129 -9.81 -0.98 -12.29
N GLN A 130 -9.74 -1.72 -13.38
CA GLN A 130 -10.27 -1.34 -14.69
C GLN A 130 -11.21 -2.44 -15.16
N ARG A 131 -11.97 -2.19 -16.23
CA ARG A 131 -12.94 -3.16 -16.77
C ARG A 131 -12.30 -4.51 -17.10
N GLU A 132 -11.06 -4.52 -17.58
CA GLU A 132 -10.31 -5.74 -17.87
C GLU A 132 -9.97 -6.60 -16.64
N HIS A 133 -9.85 -5.98 -15.47
CA HIS A 133 -9.54 -6.65 -14.21
C HIS A 133 -10.76 -7.37 -13.62
N VAL A 134 -11.98 -6.96 -13.96
CA VAL A 134 -13.22 -7.54 -13.45
C VAL A 134 -13.57 -8.81 -14.21
N LYS A 135 -13.01 -9.94 -13.75
CA LYS A 135 -13.23 -11.27 -14.32
C LYS A 135 -14.11 -12.12 -13.39
N SER A 136 -14.93 -13.00 -13.96
CA SER A 136 -15.86 -13.86 -13.21
C SER A 136 -15.17 -14.69 -12.12
N PHE A 137 -13.96 -15.19 -12.37
CA PHE A 137 -13.20 -15.96 -11.37
C PHE A 137 -12.75 -15.10 -10.17
N ARG A 138 -12.42 -13.82 -10.39
CA ARG A 138 -12.07 -12.89 -9.30
C ARG A 138 -13.30 -12.50 -8.49
N ILE A 139 -14.43 -12.26 -9.15
CA ILE A 139 -15.71 -12.02 -8.46
C ILE A 139 -16.03 -13.21 -7.56
N ARG A 140 -15.96 -14.44 -8.11
CA ARG A 140 -16.21 -15.67 -7.34
C ARG A 140 -15.28 -15.81 -6.14
N LYS A 141 -13.96 -15.70 -6.34
CA LYS A 141 -12.98 -15.77 -5.23
C LYS A 141 -13.26 -14.70 -4.16
N MET A 142 -13.68 -13.50 -4.56
CA MET A 142 -13.96 -12.42 -3.60
C MET A 142 -15.25 -12.64 -2.81
N MET A 143 -16.28 -13.22 -3.43
CA MET A 143 -17.50 -13.65 -2.72
C MET A 143 -17.20 -14.82 -1.76
N GLU A 144 -16.42 -15.80 -2.18
CA GLU A 144 -15.96 -16.91 -1.32
C GLU A 144 -15.16 -16.38 -0.12
N LEU A 145 -14.26 -15.42 -0.35
CA LEU A 145 -13.53 -14.75 0.71
C LEU A 145 -14.49 -14.06 1.69
N GLN A 146 -15.47 -13.30 1.21
CA GLN A 146 -16.49 -12.66 2.04
C GLN A 146 -17.28 -13.67 2.90
N THR A 147 -17.66 -14.81 2.33
CA THR A 147 -18.34 -15.88 3.08
C THR A 147 -17.45 -16.43 4.20
N ARG A 148 -16.14 -16.55 3.96
CA ARG A 148 -15.19 -17.10 4.93
C ARG A 148 -14.84 -16.13 6.06
N VAL A 149 -14.62 -14.86 5.76
CA VAL A 149 -14.13 -13.86 6.72
C VAL A 149 -15.24 -12.96 7.29
N GLY A 150 -16.44 -13.02 6.71
CA GLY A 150 -17.58 -12.20 7.09
C GLY A 150 -17.66 -10.87 6.34
N SER A 151 -18.54 -10.00 6.82
CA SER A 151 -18.89 -8.71 6.20
C SER A 151 -17.84 -7.64 6.46
N GLU A 152 -16.65 -7.79 5.87
CA GLU A 152 -15.60 -6.78 5.91
C GLU A 152 -15.90 -5.65 4.90
N SER A 153 -15.87 -4.40 5.38
CA SER A 153 -16.22 -3.21 4.59
C SER A 153 -15.35 -3.03 3.33
N HIS A 154 -14.06 -3.34 3.42
CA HIS A 154 -13.12 -3.21 2.30
C HIS A 154 -13.35 -4.26 1.21
N ILE A 155 -13.75 -5.48 1.56
CA ILE A 155 -14.19 -6.48 0.57
C ILE A 155 -15.48 -6.02 -0.11
N GLN A 156 -16.44 -5.55 0.68
CA GLN A 156 -17.71 -5.03 0.16
C GLN A 156 -17.50 -3.83 -0.78
N GLY A 157 -16.60 -2.91 -0.43
CA GLY A 157 -16.25 -1.77 -1.28
C GLY A 157 -15.70 -2.20 -2.64
N LEU A 158 -14.80 -3.19 -2.67
CA LEU A 158 -14.24 -3.69 -3.92
C LEU A 158 -15.28 -4.49 -4.74
N LEU A 159 -16.15 -5.27 -4.10
CA LEU A 159 -17.28 -5.95 -4.75
C LEU A 159 -18.26 -4.95 -5.35
N SER A 160 -18.54 -3.86 -4.64
CA SER A 160 -19.40 -2.80 -5.16
C SER A 160 -18.80 -2.13 -6.40
N LEU A 161 -17.48 -1.92 -6.44
CA LEU A 161 -16.81 -1.45 -7.66
C LEU A 161 -16.91 -2.47 -8.79
N TYR A 162 -16.70 -3.76 -8.52
CA TYR A 162 -16.86 -4.81 -9.54
C TYR A 162 -18.30 -4.88 -10.09
N LYS A 163 -19.30 -4.62 -9.25
CA LYS A 163 -20.71 -4.55 -9.66
C LYS A 163 -20.94 -3.45 -10.71
N ASP A 164 -20.26 -2.31 -10.59
CA ASP A 164 -20.38 -1.23 -11.57
C ASP A 164 -19.90 -1.67 -12.98
N PHE A 165 -18.86 -2.50 -13.05
CA PHE A 165 -18.34 -3.03 -14.31
C PHE A 165 -19.12 -4.25 -14.83
N SER A 166 -19.70 -5.05 -13.92
CA SER A 166 -20.41 -6.28 -14.25
C SER A 166 -21.66 -6.50 -13.38
N PRO A 167 -22.75 -5.74 -13.61
CA PRO A 167 -23.94 -5.74 -12.75
C PRO A 167 -24.63 -7.09 -12.61
N THR A 168 -24.56 -7.94 -13.63
CA THR A 168 -25.22 -9.25 -13.68
C THR A 168 -24.52 -10.33 -12.86
N LEU A 169 -23.22 -10.16 -12.55
CA LEU A 169 -22.42 -11.16 -11.85
C LEU A 169 -22.27 -10.90 -10.35
N VAL A 170 -22.65 -9.70 -9.87
CA VAL A 170 -22.45 -9.29 -8.47
C VAL A 170 -23.80 -8.99 -7.81
N THR A 171 -24.29 -9.93 -7.01
CA THR A 171 -25.59 -9.84 -6.31
C THR A 171 -25.52 -9.06 -4.99
N VAL A 172 -24.38 -8.46 -4.65
CA VAL A 172 -24.19 -7.73 -3.39
C VAL A 172 -25.16 -6.55 -3.30
N HIS A 173 -25.80 -6.36 -2.13
CA HIS A 173 -26.61 -5.17 -1.85
C HIS A 173 -25.75 -3.92 -2.05
N HIS A 174 -26.25 -2.97 -2.84
CA HIS A 174 -25.50 -1.77 -3.19
C HIS A 174 -25.34 -0.90 -1.94
N ILE A 175 -24.16 -0.91 -1.32
CA ILE A 175 -23.83 0.07 -0.29
C ILE A 175 -23.55 1.37 -1.05
N SER A 176 -24.47 2.33 -0.92
CA SER A 176 -24.41 3.64 -1.58
C SER A 176 -23.32 4.53 -0.97
N THR A 177 -22.06 4.08 -1.00
CA THR A 177 -20.92 4.82 -0.47
C THR A 177 -19.64 4.45 -1.22
N LYS A 178 -19.63 4.65 -2.55
CA LYS A 178 -18.45 4.43 -3.41
C LYS A 178 -17.16 5.07 -2.86
N ASN A 179 -17.29 6.21 -2.17
CA ASN A 179 -16.18 6.96 -1.59
C ASN A 179 -16.05 6.88 -0.06
N ALA A 180 -16.98 6.24 0.66
CA ALA A 180 -16.87 6.21 2.13
C ALA A 180 -15.94 5.10 2.64
N VAL A 181 -15.80 4.01 1.88
CA VAL A 181 -15.01 2.85 2.28
C VAL A 181 -13.51 3.10 2.13
N PHE A 182 -13.09 3.65 0.97
CA PHE A 182 -11.68 3.87 0.64
C PHE A 182 -11.36 5.36 0.64
N LYS A 183 -11.13 5.91 1.84
CA LYS A 183 -10.66 7.29 2.04
C LYS A 183 -9.14 7.31 2.14
N CYS A 184 -8.55 8.50 1.96
CA CYS A 184 -7.13 8.72 2.21
C CYS A 184 -6.75 8.15 3.59
N PRO A 185 -5.79 7.21 3.67
CA PRO A 185 -5.49 6.52 4.91
C PRO A 185 -4.76 7.42 5.92
N ASP A 186 -4.11 8.48 5.44
CA ASP A 186 -3.29 9.41 6.24
C ASP A 186 -3.34 10.83 5.65
N VAL A 187 -4.26 11.66 6.16
CA VAL A 187 -4.43 13.03 5.65
C VAL A 187 -3.25 13.92 6.07
N GLU A 188 -2.74 13.75 7.28
CA GLU A 188 -1.57 14.49 7.77
C GLU A 188 -0.34 14.18 6.94
N TRP A 189 -0.10 12.90 6.63
CA TRP A 189 1.02 12.52 5.78
C TRP A 189 0.86 13.04 4.35
N LEU A 190 -0.34 12.98 3.79
CA LEU A 190 -0.61 13.54 2.46
C LEU A 190 -0.41 15.06 2.44
N HIS A 191 -0.76 15.77 3.52
CA HIS A 191 -0.46 17.18 3.65
C HIS A 191 1.05 17.44 3.63
N MET A 192 1.84 16.67 4.38
CA MET A 192 3.31 16.80 4.33
C MET A 192 3.87 16.57 2.93
N LEU A 193 3.32 15.62 2.16
CA LEU A 193 3.72 15.40 0.77
C LEU A 193 3.47 16.63 -0.11
N ASN A 194 2.37 17.34 0.09
CA ASN A 194 2.01 18.51 -0.73
C ASN A 194 2.83 19.78 -0.39
N GLU A 195 3.47 19.81 0.79
CA GLU A 195 4.29 20.94 1.24
C GLU A 195 5.76 20.85 0.78
N VAL A 196 6.14 19.72 0.19
CA VAL A 196 7.53 19.35 -0.14
C VAL A 196 7.75 19.33 -1.65
#